data_AF-A0A9W5YSV1-F1
#
_entry.id   AF-A0A9W5YSV1-F1
#
_cell.length_a   1.000
_cell.length_b   1.000
_cell.length_c   1.000
_cell.angle_alpha   90.00
_cell.angle_beta   90.00
_cell.angle_gamma   90.00
#
_symmetry.space_group_name_H-M   'P 1'
#
loop_
_entity.id
_entity.type
_entity.pdbx_description
1 polymer ?
#
loop_
_entity_poly.entity_id
_entity_poly.type
_entity_poly.pdbx_seq_one_letter_code
_entity_poly.pdbx_strand_id
1 'polypeptide(L)'
;MDLYVASGESIWAQYAPPSLLLNIGESTNQGSTAWSSSEDCLSLAVWTPAFANKSSNLPVALFVTGGGGVTGGIDIPLQLPSNWVSNSQEHIVVTINYRVNIFGNPKSKALAETSLTLLDVRAAVEWVADNIRAFGGNPDNIMLWGQSQGAALTHLYTLAFADDPRVAKFGVISAPPSVTINLTETTDVYEDFHIVAKGLGCYYGDDSEAELECMRQVSWVQIEEYINRYNGTPSIAFGSYIPDEKYIFSNETARYAAGRVARGPAIRSTTSRELSSTSATTTMETVGEWVCAAYQDSVLRSSLGLETYRYEWAGNFSNISPAPYLGAYHSSDLFMIFGTYMTDAGEISDLEVATSRAMQDYFLAFLKDPSTVSSVVGWPVFNASAPSGGLILEFGNRTTVRNITGDFLEAGCWDSAVPFPIWEPRK
;
A
#
# COMPACT_ATOMS: atom_id res chain seq x y z
N MET A 1 -22.72 2.07 21.35
CA MET A 1 -21.31 1.91 21.73
C MET A 1 -20.78 0.96 20.68
N ASP A 2 -20.49 1.53 19.52
CA ASP A 2 -20.31 0.82 18.27
C ASP A 2 -19.15 1.53 17.57
N LEU A 3 -18.05 0.83 17.39
CA LEU A 3 -16.82 1.29 16.73
C LEU A 3 -16.37 0.16 15.81
N TYR A 4 -15.89 0.56 14.62
CA TYR A 4 -15.87 -0.15 13.34
C TYR A 4 -17.24 -0.47 12.74
N VAL A 5 -17.87 0.56 12.21
CA VAL A 5 -18.78 0.38 11.08
C VAL A 5 -18.10 1.08 9.91
N ALA A 6 -17.53 0.31 8.97
CA ALA A 6 -17.31 0.88 7.64
C ALA A 6 -18.65 1.49 7.22
N SER A 7 -18.66 2.71 6.69
CA SER A 7 -19.90 3.44 6.39
C SER A 7 -20.83 2.72 5.38
N GLY A 8 -20.40 1.57 4.83
CA GLY A 8 -21.21 0.62 4.08
C GLY A 8 -20.83 -0.86 4.35
N GLU A 9 -21.66 -1.77 3.84
CA GLU A 9 -21.41 -3.21 3.88
C GLU A 9 -20.16 -3.57 3.06
N SER A 10 -19.14 -4.12 3.70
CA SER A 10 -17.93 -4.67 3.06
C SER A 10 -17.47 -5.93 3.77
N ILE A 11 -16.58 -6.73 3.16
CA ILE A 11 -16.02 -7.91 3.84
C ILE A 11 -15.32 -7.49 5.13
N TRP A 12 -14.67 -6.33 5.16
CA TRP A 12 -13.97 -5.82 6.33
C TRP A 12 -14.88 -5.51 7.51
N ALA A 13 -16.16 -5.18 7.25
CA ALA A 13 -17.16 -4.97 8.28
C ALA A 13 -17.89 -6.26 8.70
N GLN A 14 -17.98 -7.26 7.82
CA GLN A 14 -18.73 -8.51 8.04
C GLN A 14 -17.85 -9.67 8.52
N TYR A 15 -16.59 -9.67 8.11
CA TYR A 15 -15.57 -10.66 8.37
C TYR A 15 -14.21 -9.95 8.45
N ALA A 16 -13.86 -9.49 9.66
CA ALA A 16 -12.46 -9.22 9.97
C ALA A 16 -11.82 -10.59 10.28
N PRO A 17 -10.86 -11.07 9.46
CA PRO A 17 -10.09 -12.24 9.82
C PRO A 17 -9.58 -12.08 11.27
N PRO A 18 -9.58 -13.13 12.11
CA PRO A 18 -9.05 -13.04 13.48
C PRO A 18 -7.62 -12.48 13.55
N SER A 19 -6.89 -12.60 12.45
CA SER A 19 -5.53 -12.08 12.19
C SER A 19 -5.46 -10.59 11.82
N LEU A 20 -6.60 -9.92 11.55
CA LEU A 20 -6.71 -8.46 11.48
C LEU A 20 -7.24 -7.85 12.77
N LEU A 21 -7.65 -8.69 13.73
CA LEU A 21 -7.97 -8.23 15.07
C LEU A 21 -6.66 -7.92 15.80
N LEU A 22 -6.38 -6.62 15.93
CA LEU A 22 -5.44 -6.12 16.92
C LEU A 22 -5.94 -6.59 18.30
N ASN A 23 -5.21 -7.57 18.86
CA ASN A 23 -5.29 -8.09 20.22
C ASN A 23 -6.04 -9.43 20.41
N ILE A 24 -5.27 -10.42 20.82
CA ILE A 24 -5.68 -11.79 21.17
C ILE A 24 -6.41 -11.76 22.52
N GLY A 25 -7.75 -11.76 22.48
CA GLY A 25 -8.59 -12.00 23.65
C GLY A 25 -9.51 -10.84 24.04
N GLU A 26 -10.71 -10.86 23.45
CA GLU A 26 -12.04 -10.64 24.05
C GLU A 26 -12.98 -9.91 23.06
N SER A 27 -14.01 -10.63 22.62
CA SER A 27 -15.24 -10.10 22.00
C SER A 27 -16.27 -10.01 23.13
N THR A 28 -17.08 -8.97 23.29
CA THR A 28 -18.17 -8.56 22.39
C THR A 28 -18.52 -7.07 22.60
N ASN A 29 -17.76 -6.15 22.00
CA ASN A 29 -18.08 -4.75 21.65
C ASN A 29 -16.75 -4.01 21.53
N GLN A 30 -16.32 -3.79 20.29
CA GLN A 30 -14.96 -3.50 19.80
C GLN A 30 -14.35 -2.18 20.33
N GLY A 31 -13.96 -2.17 21.61
CA GLY A 31 -13.31 -1.04 22.28
C GLY A 31 -11.79 -1.00 22.14
N SER A 32 -11.12 -1.97 21.52
CA SER A 32 -9.69 -2.24 21.75
C SER A 32 -8.67 -1.36 21.00
N THR A 33 -8.98 -0.88 19.79
CA THR A 33 -8.00 -0.09 18.98
C THR A 33 -7.73 1.30 19.56
N ALA A 34 -8.68 1.90 20.27
CA ALA A 34 -8.48 3.18 20.94
C ALA A 34 -7.47 3.08 22.12
N TRP A 35 -7.31 1.91 22.73
CA TRP A 35 -6.37 1.72 23.86
C TRP A 35 -4.94 1.43 23.40
N SER A 36 -4.77 1.01 22.14
CA SER A 36 -3.46 0.74 21.52
C SER A 36 -3.05 1.81 20.50
N SER A 37 -3.76 2.95 20.44
CA SER A 37 -3.49 4.06 19.53
C SER A 37 -3.11 5.32 20.29
N SER A 38 -2.30 6.18 19.67
CA SER A 38 -1.80 7.44 20.22
C SER A 38 -1.43 8.38 19.08
N GLU A 39 -1.44 9.69 19.30
CA GLU A 39 -0.82 10.65 18.36
C GLU A 39 0.71 10.53 18.36
N ASP A 40 1.30 10.12 19.48
CA ASP A 40 2.70 9.72 19.55
C ASP A 40 2.86 8.30 18.98
N CYS A 41 2.67 8.17 17.67
CA CYS A 41 2.71 6.90 16.96
C CYS A 41 3.94 6.72 16.07
N LEU A 42 4.71 7.78 15.77
CA LEU A 42 5.83 7.79 14.84
C LEU A 42 6.99 6.92 15.32
N SER A 43 6.83 5.63 15.08
CA SER A 43 7.70 4.54 15.49
C SER A 43 7.86 3.56 14.34
N LEU A 44 8.89 2.73 14.43
CA LEU A 44 9.18 1.69 13.45
C LEU A 44 9.59 0.42 14.18
N ALA A 45 9.38 -0.73 13.54
CA ALA A 45 9.82 -2.03 14.02
C ALA A 45 10.86 -2.62 13.05
N VAL A 46 11.98 -3.09 13.60
CA VAL A 46 13.07 -3.69 12.83
C VAL A 46 13.11 -5.19 13.09
N TRP A 47 12.94 -5.99 12.04
CA TRP A 47 12.98 -7.44 12.06
C TRP A 47 14.26 -7.91 11.36
N THR A 48 15.22 -8.40 12.16
CA THR A 48 16.55 -8.77 11.70
C THR A 48 16.92 -10.18 12.18
N PRO A 49 17.68 -10.97 11.39
CA PRO A 49 18.15 -12.28 11.83
C PRO A 49 18.96 -12.18 13.13
N ALA A 50 18.77 -13.12 14.06
CA ALA A 50 19.37 -13.06 15.40
C ALA A 50 20.92 -13.04 15.40
N PHE A 51 21.56 -13.54 14.33
CA PHE A 51 23.01 -13.51 14.17
C PHE A 51 23.53 -12.24 13.47
N ALA A 52 22.64 -11.39 12.96
CA ALA A 52 23.03 -10.21 12.21
C ALA A 52 23.79 -9.22 13.12
N ASN A 53 24.87 -8.68 12.58
CA ASN A 53 25.70 -7.68 13.25
C ASN A 53 26.07 -6.58 12.25
N LYS A 54 26.76 -5.53 12.70
CA LYS A 54 27.07 -4.35 11.89
C LYS A 54 27.81 -4.64 10.57
N SER A 55 28.44 -5.80 10.44
CA SER A 55 29.16 -6.27 9.25
C SER A 55 28.35 -7.18 8.33
N SER A 56 27.11 -7.56 8.70
CA SER A 56 26.29 -8.49 7.91
C SER A 56 25.86 -7.94 6.55
N ASN A 57 25.69 -6.61 6.43
CA ASN A 57 25.42 -5.91 5.18
C ASN A 57 24.20 -6.46 4.40
N LEU A 58 23.13 -6.80 5.12
CA LEU A 58 21.91 -7.39 4.56
C LEU A 58 21.07 -6.35 3.80
N PRO A 59 20.40 -6.71 2.70
CA PRO A 59 19.45 -5.81 2.07
C PRO A 59 18.23 -5.55 2.97
N VAL A 60 17.59 -4.40 2.81
CA VAL A 60 16.56 -3.89 3.73
C VAL A 60 15.27 -3.61 2.97
N ALA A 61 14.17 -4.27 3.36
CA ALA A 61 12.83 -4.00 2.87
C ALA A 61 12.10 -3.08 3.86
N LEU A 62 11.92 -1.81 3.50
CA LEU A 62 11.20 -0.81 4.28
C LEU A 62 9.75 -0.74 3.80
N PHE A 63 8.83 -1.29 4.60
CA PHE A 63 7.42 -1.46 4.26
C PHE A 63 6.55 -0.33 4.83
N VAL A 64 5.70 0.23 3.97
CA VAL A 64 4.66 1.21 4.29
C VAL A 64 3.30 0.54 4.15
N THR A 65 2.61 0.43 5.28
CA THR A 65 1.30 -0.21 5.39
C THR A 65 0.21 0.54 4.60
N GLY A 66 -0.72 -0.22 4.01
CA GLY A 66 -1.95 0.28 3.40
C GLY A 66 -3.01 0.69 4.45
N GLY A 67 -4.27 0.83 4.02
CA GLY A 67 -5.38 1.21 4.92
C GLY A 67 -6.13 2.49 4.52
N GLY A 68 -6.10 2.84 3.23
CA GLY A 68 -6.85 3.98 2.67
C GLY A 68 -6.49 5.35 3.22
N GLY A 69 -5.35 5.46 3.93
CA GLY A 69 -4.97 6.68 4.64
C GLY A 69 -5.81 6.95 5.87
N VAL A 70 -6.52 5.94 6.41
CA VAL A 70 -7.37 6.05 7.61
C VAL A 70 -6.87 5.14 8.72
N THR A 71 -6.32 3.99 8.38
CA THR A 71 -5.78 3.01 9.33
C THR A 71 -4.41 2.51 8.86
N GLY A 72 -3.73 1.76 9.72
CA GLY A 72 -2.45 1.14 9.42
C GLY A 72 -1.63 0.92 10.69
N GLY A 73 -0.41 0.43 10.52
CA GLY A 73 0.58 0.40 11.58
C GLY A 73 1.60 -0.73 11.46
N ILE A 74 2.50 -0.77 12.43
CA ILE A 74 3.60 -1.75 12.51
C ILE A 74 3.21 -3.14 13.02
N ASP A 75 2.08 -3.25 13.73
CA ASP A 75 1.65 -4.48 14.43
C ASP A 75 0.37 -5.08 13.84
N ILE A 76 0.28 -5.12 12.51
CA ILE A 76 -0.80 -5.82 11.81
C ILE A 76 -0.39 -7.29 11.65
N PRO A 77 -1.08 -8.26 12.29
CA PRO A 77 -0.60 -9.64 12.32
C PRO A 77 -0.37 -10.26 10.94
N LEU A 78 -1.21 -9.93 9.96
CA LEU A 78 -1.08 -10.37 8.57
C LEU A 78 0.10 -9.76 7.80
N GLN A 79 0.75 -8.74 8.36
CA GLN A 79 1.89 -8.03 7.75
C GLN A 79 3.17 -8.19 8.59
N LEU A 80 3.16 -9.07 9.60
CA LEU A 80 4.33 -9.34 10.41
C LEU A 80 5.37 -10.16 9.62
N PRO A 81 6.61 -9.67 9.47
CA PRO A 81 7.61 -10.30 8.61
C PRO A 81 8.39 -11.43 9.28
N SER A 82 7.99 -11.86 10.48
CA SER A 82 8.72 -12.85 11.28
C SER A 82 8.99 -14.14 10.51
N ASN A 83 7.99 -14.65 9.77
CA ASN A 83 8.14 -15.85 8.95
C ASN A 83 9.07 -15.62 7.77
N TRP A 84 8.93 -14.52 7.02
CA TRP A 84 9.80 -14.21 5.88
C TRP A 84 11.27 -14.04 6.30
N VAL A 85 11.53 -13.29 7.37
CA VAL A 85 12.87 -13.07 7.93
C VAL A 85 13.44 -14.38 8.47
N SER A 86 12.65 -15.17 9.21
CA SER A 86 13.12 -16.43 9.80
C SER A 86 13.41 -17.51 8.75
N ASN A 87 12.64 -17.57 7.66
CA ASN A 87 12.80 -18.58 6.61
C ASN A 87 14.09 -18.37 5.80
N SER A 88 14.38 -17.13 5.43
CA SER A 88 15.55 -16.81 4.59
C SER A 88 16.79 -16.46 5.41
N GLN A 89 16.61 -15.70 6.49
CA GLN A 89 17.69 -15.11 7.31
C GLN A 89 18.68 -14.24 6.51
N GLU A 90 18.25 -13.73 5.36
CA GLU A 90 19.13 -13.07 4.38
C GLU A 90 18.76 -11.61 4.11
N HIS A 91 17.83 -11.05 4.89
CA HIS A 91 17.39 -9.66 4.73
C HIS A 91 16.84 -9.11 6.06
N ILE A 92 16.62 -7.80 6.08
CA ILE A 92 15.95 -7.09 7.17
C ILE A 92 14.63 -6.55 6.64
N VAL A 93 13.58 -6.63 7.45
CA VAL A 93 12.33 -5.91 7.20
C VAL A 93 12.16 -4.81 8.25
N VAL A 94 11.82 -3.61 7.80
CA VAL A 94 11.43 -2.50 8.65
C VAL A 94 9.98 -2.15 8.34
N THR A 95 9.11 -2.12 9.33
CA THR A 95 7.74 -1.60 9.19
C THR A 95 7.64 -0.26 9.92
N ILE A 96 6.81 0.66 9.42
CA ILE A 96 6.69 2.01 9.99
C ILE A 96 5.24 2.36 10.34
N ASN A 97 5.08 3.16 11.38
CA ASN A 97 3.89 3.97 11.55
C ASN A 97 4.13 5.31 10.84
N TYR A 98 3.08 5.80 10.20
CA TYR A 98 2.97 7.17 9.70
C TYR A 98 1.62 7.71 10.15
N ARG A 99 1.48 9.03 10.26
CA ARG A 99 0.17 9.60 10.63
C ARG A 99 -0.85 9.26 9.55
N VAL A 100 -2.09 9.02 9.96
CA VAL A 100 -3.22 8.72 9.08
C VAL A 100 -4.36 9.68 9.36
N ASN A 101 -5.41 9.61 8.55
CA ASN A 101 -6.64 10.36 8.68
C ASN A 101 -6.35 11.88 8.69
N ILE A 102 -7.22 12.66 9.34
CA ILE A 102 -7.04 14.09 9.56
C ILE A 102 -5.70 14.46 10.22
N PHE A 103 -5.02 13.55 10.94
CA PHE A 103 -3.73 13.85 11.58
C PHE A 103 -2.56 13.83 10.58
N GLY A 104 -2.67 13.00 9.54
CA GLY A 104 -1.65 12.85 8.50
C GLY A 104 -1.91 13.66 7.25
N ASN A 105 -3.19 13.96 6.96
CA ASN A 105 -3.60 14.77 5.83
C ASN A 105 -4.79 15.67 6.22
N PRO A 106 -4.58 16.65 7.11
CA PRO A 106 -5.67 17.46 7.69
C PRO A 106 -6.42 18.28 6.65
N LYS A 107 -5.77 18.69 5.55
CA LYS A 107 -6.32 19.67 4.59
C LYS A 107 -6.88 20.92 5.30
N SER A 108 -6.11 21.49 6.22
CA SER A 108 -6.44 22.79 6.81
C SER A 108 -5.85 23.91 5.96
N LYS A 109 -6.63 24.96 5.69
CA LYS A 109 -6.19 26.14 4.93
C LYS A 109 -5.04 26.92 5.61
N ALA A 110 -4.89 26.79 6.93
CA ALA A 110 -3.80 27.39 7.70
C ALA A 110 -2.48 26.62 7.60
N LEU A 111 -2.49 25.40 7.05
CA LEU A 111 -1.27 24.61 6.87
C LEU A 111 -0.67 24.85 5.49
N ALA A 112 0.61 25.24 5.47
CA ALA A 112 1.38 25.34 4.23
C ALA A 112 1.74 23.96 3.66
N GLU A 113 1.85 22.93 4.50
CA GLU A 113 2.14 21.55 4.11
C GLU A 113 1.01 20.65 4.61
N THR A 114 0.27 20.06 3.68
CA THR A 114 -0.87 19.16 4.00
C THR A 114 -0.50 17.70 3.87
N SER A 115 0.60 17.37 3.19
CA SER A 115 1.04 16.00 2.86
C SER A 115 1.94 15.41 3.94
N LEU A 116 1.52 15.52 5.22
CA LEU A 116 2.35 15.15 6.37
C LEU A 116 2.68 13.66 6.39
N THR A 117 1.78 12.80 5.90
CA THR A 117 2.01 11.35 5.74
C THR A 117 3.25 11.04 4.90
N LEU A 118 3.45 11.75 3.79
CA LEU A 118 4.60 11.56 2.90
C LEU A 118 5.90 12.02 3.58
N LEU A 119 5.82 13.09 4.39
CA LEU A 119 6.95 13.57 5.18
C LEU A 119 7.30 12.62 6.34
N ASP A 120 6.32 11.95 6.93
CA ASP A 120 6.56 10.89 7.91
C ASP A 120 7.28 9.70 7.28
N VAL A 121 6.86 9.28 6.08
CA VAL A 121 7.58 8.25 5.29
C VAL A 121 9.01 8.70 5.00
N ARG A 122 9.22 9.97 4.64
CA ARG A 122 10.56 10.54 4.43
C ARG A 122 11.42 10.50 5.69
N ALA A 123 10.88 10.91 6.83
CA ALA A 123 11.59 10.86 8.10
C ALA A 123 11.99 9.42 8.46
N ALA A 124 11.11 8.44 8.23
CA ALA A 124 11.40 7.04 8.47
C ALA A 124 12.49 6.50 7.51
N VAL A 125 12.45 6.87 6.23
CA VAL A 125 13.50 6.53 5.26
C VAL A 125 14.85 7.08 5.70
N GLU A 126 14.92 8.35 6.10
CA GLU A 126 16.17 8.99 6.58
C GLU A 126 16.69 8.28 7.83
N TRP A 127 15.82 7.98 8.79
CA TRP A 127 16.20 7.23 9.98
C TRP A 127 16.77 5.86 9.62
N VAL A 128 16.12 5.11 8.71
CA VAL A 128 16.60 3.78 8.30
C VAL A 128 17.94 3.91 7.58
N ALA A 129 18.08 4.83 6.63
CA ALA A 129 19.33 5.06 5.93
C ALA A 129 20.49 5.36 6.89
N ASP A 130 20.25 6.17 7.93
CA ASP A 130 21.28 6.57 8.87
C ASP A 130 21.60 5.50 9.93
N ASN A 131 20.64 4.65 10.28
CA ASN A 131 20.74 3.77 11.46
C ASN A 131 20.77 2.26 11.15
N ILE A 132 20.32 1.81 9.97
CA ILE A 132 20.07 0.38 9.73
C ILE A 132 21.33 -0.49 9.79
N ARG A 133 22.51 0.11 9.59
CA ARG A 133 23.80 -0.57 9.78
C ARG A 133 23.96 -1.10 11.20
N ALA A 134 23.38 -0.44 12.22
CA ALA A 134 23.41 -0.92 13.60
C ALA A 134 22.70 -2.28 13.78
N PHE A 135 21.71 -2.57 12.91
CA PHE A 135 20.92 -3.80 12.89
C PHE A 135 21.43 -4.83 11.87
N GLY A 136 22.56 -4.52 11.22
CA GLY A 136 23.20 -5.36 10.20
C GLY A 136 22.74 -5.12 8.76
N GLY A 137 21.94 -4.08 8.53
CA GLY A 137 21.47 -3.71 7.20
C GLY A 137 22.50 -2.93 6.39
N ASN A 138 22.33 -2.97 5.07
CA ASN A 138 23.07 -2.18 4.11
C ASN A 138 22.25 -0.92 3.76
N PRO A 139 22.70 0.29 4.17
CA PRO A 139 22.00 1.53 3.86
C PRO A 139 21.98 1.86 2.36
N ASP A 140 22.88 1.27 1.57
CA ASP A 140 22.92 1.46 0.10
C ASP A 140 22.00 0.47 -0.64
N ASN A 141 21.37 -0.47 0.06
CA ASN A 141 20.48 -1.48 -0.51
C ASN A 141 19.14 -1.54 0.25
N ILE A 142 18.44 -0.41 0.25
CA ILE A 142 17.10 -0.26 0.82
C ILE A 142 16.06 -0.27 -0.31
N MET A 143 15.01 -1.07 -0.15
CA MET A 143 13.79 -1.03 -0.95
C MET A 143 12.68 -0.35 -0.14
N LEU A 144 12.20 0.81 -0.60
CA LEU A 144 10.95 1.38 -0.08
C LEU A 144 9.80 0.73 -0.82
N TRP A 145 8.88 0.11 -0.11
CA TRP A 145 7.70 -0.49 -0.72
C TRP A 145 6.49 -0.34 0.17
N GLY A 146 5.31 -0.45 -0.42
CA GLY A 146 4.08 -0.46 0.33
C GLY A 146 2.98 -1.16 -0.43
N GLN A 147 1.80 -1.19 0.19
CA GLN A 147 0.58 -1.71 -0.41
C GLN A 147 -0.56 -0.70 -0.29
N SER A 148 -1.48 -0.66 -1.26
CA SER A 148 -2.61 0.28 -1.25
C SER A 148 -2.16 1.74 -1.06
N GLN A 149 -2.65 2.43 -0.03
CA GLN A 149 -2.19 3.77 0.35
C GLN A 149 -0.67 3.86 0.55
N GLY A 150 -0.04 2.86 1.17
CA GLY A 150 1.41 2.84 1.37
C GLY A 150 2.19 2.68 0.06
N ALA A 151 1.62 1.96 -0.90
CA ALA A 151 2.12 1.90 -2.27
C ALA A 151 1.94 3.24 -2.99
N ALA A 152 0.80 3.90 -2.84
CA ALA A 152 0.58 5.24 -3.37
C ALA A 152 1.56 6.26 -2.77
N LEU A 153 1.85 6.17 -1.47
CA LEU A 153 2.90 6.97 -0.81
C LEU A 153 4.29 6.64 -1.35
N THR A 154 4.59 5.36 -1.63
CA THR A 154 5.85 4.95 -2.27
C THR A 154 5.98 5.54 -3.68
N HIS A 155 4.90 5.56 -4.45
CA HIS A 155 4.85 6.20 -5.77
C HIS A 155 5.09 7.71 -5.66
N LEU A 156 4.32 8.41 -4.82
CA LEU A 156 4.49 9.85 -4.57
C LEU A 156 5.89 10.18 -4.07
N TYR A 157 6.48 9.33 -3.23
CA TYR A 157 7.86 9.46 -2.76
C TYR A 157 8.85 9.53 -3.92
N THR A 158 8.68 8.67 -4.93
CA THR A 158 9.57 8.67 -6.11
C THR A 158 9.49 9.98 -6.89
N LEU A 159 8.31 10.63 -6.88
CA LEU A 159 8.11 11.92 -7.54
C LEU A 159 8.65 13.06 -6.69
N ALA A 160 8.38 13.07 -5.38
CA ALA A 160 8.76 14.12 -4.43
C ALA A 160 10.27 14.21 -4.22
N PHE A 161 10.93 13.06 -4.02
CA PHE A 161 12.33 12.98 -3.62
C PHE A 161 13.21 12.39 -4.73
N ALA A 162 12.94 12.79 -5.98
CA ALA A 162 13.64 12.26 -7.16
C ALA A 162 15.17 12.44 -7.11
N ASP A 163 15.65 13.57 -6.56
CA ASP A 163 17.07 13.93 -6.54
C ASP A 163 17.83 13.33 -5.33
N ASP A 164 17.13 13.02 -4.25
CA ASP A 164 17.69 12.41 -3.04
C ASP A 164 16.73 11.38 -2.46
N PRO A 165 16.56 10.19 -3.06
CA PRO A 165 15.57 9.22 -2.60
C PRO A 165 16.00 8.45 -1.34
N ARG A 166 17.30 8.45 -0.97
CA ARG A 166 17.86 7.68 0.17
C ARG A 166 17.53 6.17 0.19
N VAL A 167 17.00 5.64 -0.90
CA VAL A 167 16.70 4.23 -1.15
C VAL A 167 17.07 3.89 -2.60
N ALA A 168 17.24 2.59 -2.88
CA ALA A 168 17.73 2.13 -4.18
C ALA A 168 16.63 1.47 -5.05
N LYS A 169 15.53 1.04 -4.44
CA LYS A 169 14.50 0.20 -5.08
C LYS A 169 13.12 0.59 -4.57
N PHE A 170 12.10 0.30 -5.38
CA PHE A 170 10.72 0.64 -5.07
C PHE A 170 9.77 -0.55 -5.20
N GLY A 171 8.67 -0.56 -4.45
CA GLY A 171 7.60 -1.54 -4.61
C GLY A 171 6.23 -0.89 -4.45
N VAL A 172 5.44 -0.90 -5.52
CA VAL A 172 4.10 -0.32 -5.54
C VAL A 172 3.10 -1.45 -5.75
N ILE A 173 2.65 -2.02 -4.64
CA ILE A 173 1.82 -3.23 -4.59
C ILE A 173 0.35 -2.86 -4.49
N SER A 174 -0.48 -3.34 -5.43
CA SER A 174 -1.94 -3.14 -5.43
C SER A 174 -2.33 -1.72 -5.05
N ALA A 175 -2.05 -0.77 -5.93
CA ALA A 175 -2.40 0.64 -5.75
C ALA A 175 -2.87 1.29 -7.05
N PRO A 176 -3.80 2.26 -6.95
CA PRO A 176 -4.20 3.09 -8.09
C PRO A 176 -3.04 4.00 -8.54
N PRO A 177 -3.14 4.65 -9.72
CA PRO A 177 -2.02 5.40 -10.29
C PRO A 177 -1.77 6.72 -9.56
N SER A 178 -2.82 7.36 -9.03
CA SER A 178 -2.69 8.61 -8.27
C SER A 178 -3.72 8.68 -7.15
N VAL A 179 -3.30 9.25 -6.03
CA VAL A 179 -4.16 9.64 -4.89
C VAL A 179 -4.19 11.17 -4.75
N THR A 180 -3.86 11.88 -5.83
CA THR A 180 -3.84 13.34 -5.90
C THR A 180 -5.23 13.88 -6.26
N ILE A 181 -5.68 14.92 -5.58
CA ILE A 181 -6.97 15.57 -5.81
C ILE A 181 -6.96 16.29 -7.16
N ASN A 182 -8.01 16.08 -7.95
CA ASN A 182 -8.23 16.82 -9.18
C ASN A 182 -8.83 18.20 -8.88
N LEU A 183 -7.98 19.22 -8.91
CA LEU A 183 -8.36 20.62 -8.65
C LEU A 183 -9.36 21.20 -9.68
N THR A 184 -9.57 20.56 -10.84
CA THR A 184 -10.60 21.00 -11.79
C THR A 184 -12.00 20.48 -11.46
N GLU A 185 -12.08 19.42 -10.64
CA GLU A 185 -13.33 18.74 -10.28
C GLU A 185 -13.76 19.00 -8.83
N THR A 186 -12.81 19.34 -7.95
CA THR A 186 -13.08 19.64 -6.53
C THR A 186 -13.18 21.15 -6.30
N THR A 187 -14.33 21.62 -5.81
CA THR A 187 -14.61 23.04 -5.58
C THR A 187 -14.00 23.58 -4.28
N ASP A 188 -13.99 22.76 -3.22
CA ASP A 188 -13.38 23.10 -1.94
C ASP A 188 -12.59 21.91 -1.39
N VAL A 189 -11.27 22.01 -1.44
CA VAL A 189 -10.36 20.96 -0.97
C VAL A 189 -10.18 20.93 0.54
N TYR A 190 -10.69 21.94 1.25
CA TYR A 190 -10.59 22.09 2.71
C TYR A 190 -11.92 21.72 3.42
N GLU A 191 -12.98 21.42 2.66
CA GLU A 191 -14.33 21.15 3.17
C GLU A 191 -14.35 20.05 4.24
N ASP A 192 -13.59 18.96 4.03
CA ASP A 192 -13.51 17.86 4.99
C ASP A 192 -13.03 18.31 6.38
N PHE A 193 -12.01 19.19 6.42
CA PHE A 193 -11.49 19.75 7.67
C PHE A 193 -12.53 20.64 8.35
N HIS A 194 -13.19 21.50 7.56
CA HIS A 194 -14.25 22.39 8.06
C HIS A 194 -15.44 21.63 8.63
N ILE A 195 -15.82 20.50 8.04
CA ILE A 195 -16.89 19.63 8.56
C ILE A 195 -16.54 19.13 9.96
N VAL A 196 -15.32 18.60 10.14
CA VAL A 196 -14.86 18.10 11.44
C VAL A 196 -14.73 19.23 12.45
N ALA A 197 -14.11 20.35 12.06
CA ALA A 197 -13.98 21.52 12.92
C ALA A 197 -15.34 22.07 13.38
N LYS A 198 -16.32 22.17 12.48
CA LYS A 198 -17.68 22.60 12.82
C LYS A 198 -18.37 21.63 13.77
N GLY A 199 -18.21 20.34 13.55
CA GLY A 199 -18.73 19.28 14.40
C GLY A 199 -18.23 19.33 15.84
N LEU A 200 -16.98 19.78 16.01
CA LEU A 200 -16.31 19.86 17.31
C LEU A 200 -16.36 21.27 17.93
N GLY A 201 -17.07 22.21 17.30
CA GLY A 201 -17.21 23.58 17.80
C GLY A 201 -15.99 24.48 17.57
N CYS A 202 -15.10 24.09 16.65
CA CYS A 202 -13.87 24.79 16.29
C CYS A 202 -13.93 25.56 14.97
N TYR A 203 -15.11 25.71 14.35
CA TYR A 203 -15.23 26.45 13.08
C TYR A 203 -15.33 27.97 13.31
N TYR A 204 -14.34 28.72 12.82
CA TYR A 204 -14.27 30.19 12.95
C TYR A 204 -14.48 30.96 11.64
N GLY A 205 -15.11 30.33 10.64
CA GLY A 205 -15.39 30.97 9.35
C GLY A 205 -14.10 31.20 8.57
N ASP A 206 -13.82 32.46 8.22
CA ASP A 206 -12.65 32.83 7.41
C ASP A 206 -11.32 32.82 8.20
N ASP A 207 -11.37 32.69 9.53
CA ASP A 207 -10.17 32.61 10.39
C ASP A 207 -9.65 31.16 10.49
N SER A 208 -8.95 30.71 9.44
CA SER A 208 -8.40 29.35 9.38
C SER A 208 -7.31 29.08 10.43
N GLU A 209 -6.62 30.13 10.90
CA GLU A 209 -5.61 29.99 11.96
C GLU A 209 -6.27 29.70 13.30
N ALA A 210 -7.35 30.42 13.64
CA ALA A 210 -8.14 30.14 14.84
C ALA A 210 -8.82 28.76 14.77
N GLU A 211 -9.29 28.35 13.59
CA GLU A 211 -9.84 27.00 13.38
C GLU A 211 -8.80 25.91 13.66
N LEU A 212 -7.61 26.02 13.06
CA LEU A 212 -6.53 25.07 13.27
C LEU A 212 -6.06 25.05 14.73
N GLU A 213 -5.90 26.21 15.36
CA GLU A 213 -5.46 26.30 16.74
C GLU A 213 -6.49 25.69 17.71
N CYS A 214 -7.79 25.94 17.49
CA CYS A 214 -8.83 25.28 18.27
C CYS A 214 -8.78 23.76 18.10
N MET A 215 -8.67 23.28 16.85
CA MET A 215 -8.59 21.85 16.55
C MET A 215 -7.41 21.16 17.23
N ARG A 216 -6.25 21.84 17.36
CA ARG A 216 -5.07 21.32 18.10
C ARG A 216 -5.30 21.16 19.60
N GLN A 217 -6.29 21.84 20.17
CA GLN A 217 -6.66 21.71 21.58
C GLN A 217 -7.70 20.61 21.82
N VAL A 218 -8.31 20.09 20.75
CA VAL A 218 -9.27 18.98 20.85
C VAL A 218 -8.49 17.66 20.98
N SER A 219 -8.91 16.80 21.90
CA SER A 219 -8.30 15.49 22.06
C SER A 219 -8.46 14.67 20.77
N TRP A 220 -7.39 13.98 20.35
CA TRP A 220 -7.45 13.07 19.20
C TRP A 220 -8.57 12.04 19.30
N VAL A 221 -8.90 11.59 20.51
CA VAL A 221 -10.00 10.65 20.77
C VAL A 221 -11.34 11.27 20.36
N GLN A 222 -11.56 12.56 20.65
CA GLN A 222 -12.79 13.24 20.27
C GLN A 222 -12.87 13.48 18.77
N ILE A 223 -11.73 13.81 18.14
CA ILE A 223 -11.63 13.97 16.68
C ILE A 223 -11.97 12.65 15.97
N GLU A 224 -11.32 11.56 16.38
CA GLU A 224 -11.58 10.22 15.86
C GLU A 224 -13.02 9.79 16.12
N GLU A 225 -13.56 9.97 17.33
CA GLU A 225 -14.96 9.63 17.62
C GLU A 225 -15.94 10.40 16.74
N TYR A 226 -15.66 11.68 16.45
CA TYR A 226 -16.49 12.46 15.54
C TYR A 226 -16.44 11.91 14.11
N ILE A 227 -15.23 11.72 13.56
CA ILE A 227 -15.03 11.22 12.20
C ILE A 227 -15.69 9.84 12.05
N ASN A 228 -15.47 8.94 13.00
CA ASN A 228 -16.03 7.59 12.98
C ASN A 228 -17.56 7.54 13.06
N ARG A 229 -18.21 8.55 13.66
CA ARG A 229 -19.67 8.65 13.74
C ARG A 229 -20.28 9.48 12.61
N TYR A 230 -19.46 10.13 11.79
CA TYR A 230 -19.94 11.00 10.73
C TYR A 230 -20.59 10.18 9.62
N ASN A 231 -21.86 10.46 9.34
CA ASN A 231 -22.64 9.85 8.25
C ASN A 231 -23.34 10.90 7.37
N GLY A 232 -22.80 12.12 7.35
CA GLY A 232 -23.37 13.25 6.62
C GLY A 232 -23.07 13.24 5.13
N THR A 233 -23.64 14.24 4.43
CA THR A 233 -23.34 14.55 3.03
C THR A 233 -22.81 15.99 2.95
N PRO A 234 -21.65 16.23 2.30
CA PRO A 234 -20.80 15.25 1.62
C PRO A 234 -20.08 14.29 2.60
N SER A 235 -19.62 13.14 2.10
CA SER A 235 -18.77 12.23 2.90
C SER A 235 -17.39 12.84 3.09
N ILE A 236 -16.79 12.66 4.28
CA ILE A 236 -15.43 13.12 4.56
C ILE A 236 -14.39 12.05 4.21
N ALA A 237 -13.27 12.44 3.59
CA ALA A 237 -12.19 11.51 3.25
C ALA A 237 -10.80 12.17 3.22
N PHE A 238 -9.88 11.68 4.05
CA PHE A 238 -8.52 12.24 4.17
C PHE A 238 -7.45 11.42 3.42
N GLY A 239 -7.83 10.48 2.55
CA GLY A 239 -6.88 9.60 1.82
C GLY A 239 -6.23 10.24 0.58
N SER A 240 -6.76 11.36 0.08
CA SER A 240 -6.29 12.02 -1.15
C SER A 240 -5.60 13.36 -0.87
N TYR A 241 -4.57 13.69 -1.65
CA TYR A 241 -3.66 14.80 -1.38
C TYR A 241 -3.89 16.00 -2.27
N ILE A 242 -3.83 17.20 -1.69
CA ILE A 242 -3.85 18.46 -2.43
C ILE A 242 -2.49 18.60 -3.14
N PRO A 243 -2.46 18.82 -4.48
CA PRO A 243 -1.21 19.18 -5.15
C PRO A 243 -0.66 20.51 -4.60
N ASP A 244 0.56 20.47 -4.07
CA ASP A 244 1.30 21.63 -3.56
C ASP A 244 2.45 22.05 -4.50
N GLU A 245 2.68 21.28 -5.57
CA GLU A 245 3.77 21.44 -6.54
C GLU A 245 5.18 21.43 -5.92
N LYS A 246 5.28 20.94 -4.68
CA LYS A 246 6.52 20.78 -3.93
C LYS A 246 6.80 19.31 -3.66
N TYR A 247 5.85 18.61 -3.07
CA TYR A 247 5.91 17.18 -2.77
C TYR A 247 4.84 16.40 -3.54
N ILE A 248 3.64 16.98 -3.72
CA ILE A 248 2.54 16.40 -4.47
C ILE A 248 2.33 17.22 -5.74
N PHE A 249 2.39 16.55 -6.89
CA PHE A 249 2.34 17.21 -8.19
C PHE A 249 1.04 16.87 -8.91
N SER A 250 0.35 17.88 -9.42
CA SER A 250 -0.89 17.69 -10.17
C SER A 250 -0.67 16.96 -11.51
N ASN A 251 0.53 17.07 -12.08
CA ASN A 251 0.90 16.43 -13.33
C ASN A 251 2.10 15.49 -13.16
N GLU A 252 1.83 14.28 -12.68
CA GLU A 252 2.82 13.23 -12.47
C GLU A 252 3.50 12.80 -13.78
N THR A 253 2.75 12.72 -14.89
CA THR A 253 3.30 12.37 -16.22
C THR A 253 4.35 13.38 -16.70
N ALA A 254 4.17 14.67 -16.41
CA ALA A 254 5.17 15.69 -16.72
C ALA A 254 6.46 15.51 -15.89
N ARG A 255 6.37 14.99 -14.67
CA ARG A 255 7.56 14.62 -13.86
C ARG A 255 8.34 13.51 -14.54
N TYR A 256 7.65 12.45 -15.00
CA TYR A 256 8.25 11.38 -15.79
C TYR A 256 8.90 11.92 -17.06
N ALA A 257 8.20 12.72 -17.86
CA ALA A 257 8.75 13.30 -19.09
C ALA A 257 9.99 14.18 -18.85
N ALA A 258 10.07 14.86 -17.70
CA ALA A 258 11.22 15.65 -17.29
C ALA A 258 12.34 14.83 -16.64
N GLY A 259 12.19 13.51 -16.50
CA GLY A 259 13.14 12.64 -15.79
C GLY A 259 13.24 12.94 -14.29
N ARG A 260 12.25 13.62 -13.72
CA ARG A 260 12.20 14.02 -12.30
C ARG A 260 11.46 12.99 -11.46
N VAL A 261 11.96 11.76 -11.52
CA VAL A 261 11.48 10.60 -10.77
C VAL A 261 12.68 9.86 -10.21
N ALA A 262 12.57 9.38 -8.97
CA ALA A 262 13.63 8.65 -8.32
C ALA A 262 14.07 7.46 -9.17
N ARG A 263 15.39 7.32 -9.32
CA ARG A 263 15.98 6.24 -10.11
C ARG A 263 16.05 4.96 -9.29
N GLY A 264 15.79 3.84 -9.95
CA GLY A 264 15.86 2.51 -9.35
C GLY A 264 14.84 1.58 -9.98
N PRO A 265 15.08 0.27 -9.95
CA PRO A 265 14.11 -0.72 -10.39
C PRO A 265 12.91 -0.75 -9.43
N ALA A 266 11.75 -1.16 -9.93
CA ALA A 266 10.54 -1.27 -9.11
C ALA A 266 9.79 -2.58 -9.31
N ILE A 267 9.07 -3.01 -8.28
CA ILE A 267 7.99 -4.00 -8.39
C ILE A 267 6.67 -3.24 -8.57
N ARG A 268 5.81 -3.70 -9.49
CA ARG A 268 4.43 -3.22 -9.65
C ARG A 268 3.47 -4.39 -9.72
N SER A 269 2.37 -4.33 -9.00
CA SER A 269 1.38 -5.41 -9.04
C SER A 269 -0.07 -4.95 -8.99
N THR A 270 -0.93 -5.89 -9.34
CA THR A 270 -2.38 -5.86 -9.17
C THR A 270 -2.84 -7.22 -8.64
N THR A 271 -4.04 -7.26 -8.07
CA THR A 271 -4.75 -8.51 -7.79
C THR A 271 -5.87 -8.72 -8.79
N SER A 272 -6.19 -9.99 -9.05
CA SER A 272 -7.18 -10.32 -10.07
C SER A 272 -8.58 -9.93 -9.67
N ARG A 273 -8.86 -9.56 -8.41
CA ARG A 273 -10.14 -9.02 -7.95
C ARG A 273 -9.98 -7.86 -6.96
N GLU A 274 -9.16 -6.85 -7.26
CA GLU A 274 -8.86 -5.71 -6.34
C GLU A 274 -10.08 -5.26 -5.51
N LEU A 275 -11.17 -4.85 -6.15
CA LEU A 275 -12.30 -4.22 -5.45
C LEU A 275 -13.37 -5.21 -4.91
N SER A 276 -13.13 -6.52 -4.92
CA SER A 276 -14.13 -7.49 -4.43
C SER A 276 -14.32 -7.46 -2.90
N SER A 277 -13.36 -6.89 -2.16
CA SER A 277 -13.45 -6.71 -0.71
C SER A 277 -14.41 -5.59 -0.31
N THR A 278 -14.55 -4.56 -1.16
CA THR A 278 -15.41 -3.40 -0.92
C THR A 278 -16.80 -3.54 -1.54
N SER A 279 -16.95 -4.38 -2.56
CA SER A 279 -18.25 -4.65 -3.18
C SER A 279 -18.32 -6.05 -3.79
N ALA A 280 -19.37 -6.79 -3.42
CA ALA A 280 -19.66 -8.10 -4.01
C ALA A 280 -20.08 -8.03 -5.49
N THR A 281 -20.48 -6.85 -5.99
CA THR A 281 -20.92 -6.62 -7.37
C THR A 281 -19.87 -5.95 -8.26
N THR A 282 -18.63 -5.82 -7.78
CA THR A 282 -17.51 -5.26 -8.54
C THR A 282 -17.41 -5.88 -9.93
N THR A 283 -17.44 -5.02 -10.96
CA THR A 283 -17.36 -5.42 -12.36
C THR A 283 -15.90 -5.48 -12.85
N MET A 284 -15.69 -6.15 -13.97
CA MET A 284 -14.37 -6.26 -14.60
C MET A 284 -13.85 -4.91 -15.10
N GLU A 285 -14.74 -3.99 -15.49
CA GLU A 285 -14.39 -2.64 -15.95
C GLU A 285 -13.79 -1.80 -14.80
N THR A 286 -14.39 -1.86 -13.60
CA THR A 286 -13.88 -1.13 -12.43
C THR A 286 -12.51 -1.63 -11.97
N VAL A 287 -12.23 -2.93 -12.12
CA VAL A 287 -10.90 -3.48 -11.81
C VAL A 287 -9.90 -3.20 -12.94
N GLY A 288 -10.38 -3.07 -14.18
CA GLY A 288 -9.57 -2.69 -15.34
C GLY A 288 -8.81 -1.38 -15.15
N GLU A 289 -9.39 -0.41 -14.43
CA GLU A 289 -8.73 0.85 -14.10
C GLU A 289 -7.40 0.66 -13.35
N TRP A 290 -7.35 -0.31 -12.41
CA TRP A 290 -6.15 -0.63 -11.63
C TRP A 290 -5.08 -1.31 -12.48
N VAL A 291 -5.51 -2.20 -13.37
CA VAL A 291 -4.63 -2.85 -14.35
C VAL A 291 -4.02 -1.82 -15.29
N CYS A 292 -4.84 -0.91 -15.83
CA CYS A 292 -4.38 0.12 -16.75
C CYS A 292 -3.46 1.14 -16.10
N ALA A 293 -3.74 1.50 -14.84
CA ALA A 293 -2.87 2.32 -14.03
C ALA A 293 -1.47 1.72 -13.87
N ALA A 294 -1.41 0.44 -13.47
CA ALA A 294 -0.16 -0.29 -13.30
C ALA A 294 0.60 -0.41 -14.63
N TYR A 295 -0.11 -0.64 -15.73
CA TYR A 295 0.45 -0.64 -17.08
C TYR A 295 1.05 0.72 -17.47
N GLN A 296 0.29 1.81 -17.32
CA GLN A 296 0.72 3.15 -17.70
C GLN A 296 1.97 3.59 -16.91
N ASP A 297 1.99 3.38 -15.60
CA ASP A 297 3.17 3.64 -14.77
C ASP A 297 4.38 2.84 -15.24
N SER A 298 4.20 1.54 -15.55
CA SER A 298 5.26 0.68 -16.06
C SER A 298 5.82 1.16 -17.42
N VAL A 299 4.95 1.66 -18.31
CA VAL A 299 5.35 2.25 -19.60
C VAL A 299 6.13 3.55 -19.39
N LEU A 300 5.67 4.43 -18.50
CA LEU A 300 6.36 5.69 -18.18
C LEU A 300 7.76 5.42 -17.62
N ARG A 301 7.88 4.46 -16.70
CA ARG A 301 9.17 4.01 -16.15
C ARG A 301 10.09 3.45 -17.23
N SER A 302 9.57 2.57 -18.09
CA SER A 302 10.33 1.98 -19.20
C SER A 302 10.82 3.04 -20.19
N SER A 303 10.05 4.10 -20.44
CA SER A 303 10.45 5.22 -21.30
C SER A 303 11.70 5.97 -20.80
N LEU A 304 12.01 5.85 -19.51
CA LEU A 304 13.21 6.41 -18.87
C LEU A 304 14.33 5.37 -18.66
N GLY A 305 14.14 4.14 -19.15
CA GLY A 305 15.05 3.03 -18.90
C GLY A 305 15.04 2.53 -17.45
N LEU A 306 13.97 2.81 -16.70
CA LEU A 306 13.78 2.29 -15.35
C LEU A 306 13.09 0.94 -15.41
N GLU A 307 13.76 -0.09 -14.90
CA GLU A 307 13.22 -1.45 -14.89
C GLU A 307 11.99 -1.56 -13.98
N THR A 308 11.01 -2.33 -14.43
CA THR A 308 9.82 -2.68 -13.66
C THR A 308 9.59 -4.18 -13.75
N TYR A 309 9.43 -4.83 -12.62
CA TYR A 309 9.12 -6.25 -12.49
C TYR A 309 7.65 -6.37 -12.08
N ARG A 310 6.86 -7.02 -12.93
CA ARG A 310 5.41 -7.06 -12.76
C ARG A 310 4.92 -8.42 -12.31
N TYR A 311 3.94 -8.41 -11.41
CA TYR A 311 3.17 -9.61 -11.10
C TYR A 311 1.68 -9.31 -10.94
N GLU A 312 0.88 -10.33 -11.17
CA GLU A 312 -0.55 -10.41 -10.93
C GLU A 312 -0.81 -11.44 -9.84
N TRP A 313 -1.51 -11.04 -8.78
CA TRP A 313 -1.96 -11.98 -7.75
C TRP A 313 -3.31 -12.58 -8.15
N ALA A 314 -3.37 -13.90 -8.32
CA ALA A 314 -4.59 -14.60 -8.72
C ALA A 314 -4.89 -15.82 -7.81
N GLY A 315 -4.33 -15.84 -6.60
CA GLY A 315 -4.58 -16.87 -5.60
C GLY A 315 -5.97 -16.78 -4.97
N ASN A 316 -6.62 -17.93 -4.81
CA ASN A 316 -7.92 -18.05 -4.15
C ASN A 316 -7.91 -19.28 -3.24
N PHE A 317 -7.34 -19.11 -2.04
CA PHE A 317 -7.25 -20.15 -1.02
C PHE A 317 -8.31 -19.91 0.05
N SER A 318 -8.96 -20.97 0.51
CA SER A 318 -10.21 -20.89 1.29
C SER A 318 -10.03 -20.29 2.69
N ASN A 319 -8.86 -20.42 3.29
CA ASN A 319 -8.49 -19.81 4.57
C ASN A 319 -8.35 -18.29 4.47
N ILE A 320 -7.72 -17.77 3.42
CA ILE A 320 -7.48 -16.32 3.26
C ILE A 320 -8.55 -15.59 2.43
N SER A 321 -9.31 -16.32 1.60
CA SER A 321 -10.43 -15.83 0.79
C SER A 321 -11.70 -16.67 1.07
N PRO A 322 -12.31 -16.51 2.25
CA PRO A 322 -13.36 -17.41 2.73
C PRO A 322 -14.74 -17.18 2.10
N ALA A 323 -15.00 -15.99 1.57
CA ALA A 323 -16.27 -15.72 0.89
C ALA A 323 -16.17 -16.16 -0.58
N PRO A 324 -17.19 -16.85 -1.13
CA PRO A 324 -17.16 -17.36 -2.49
C PRO A 324 -16.82 -16.27 -3.51
N TYR A 325 -17.27 -15.03 -3.29
CA TYR A 325 -17.08 -13.92 -4.21
C TYR A 325 -15.75 -13.17 -4.07
N LEU A 326 -14.90 -13.45 -3.08
CA LEU A 326 -13.69 -12.63 -2.87
C LEU A 326 -12.62 -12.88 -3.93
N GLY A 327 -12.19 -14.12 -4.10
CA GLY A 327 -11.07 -14.45 -4.98
C GLY A 327 -9.76 -13.80 -4.51
N ALA A 328 -8.91 -13.40 -5.46
CA ALA A 328 -7.68 -12.65 -5.16
C ALA A 328 -7.99 -11.16 -4.91
N TYR A 329 -8.51 -10.85 -3.74
CA TYR A 329 -8.94 -9.49 -3.39
C TYR A 329 -7.77 -8.59 -2.98
N HIS A 330 -8.00 -7.28 -2.98
CA HIS A 330 -7.01 -6.27 -2.59
C HIS A 330 -6.33 -6.61 -1.26
N SER A 331 -4.99 -6.57 -1.22
CA SER A 331 -4.10 -6.90 -0.09
C SER A 331 -3.91 -8.38 0.26
N SER A 332 -4.66 -9.31 -0.35
CA SER A 332 -4.56 -10.74 -0.01
C SER A 332 -3.23 -11.39 -0.43
N ASP A 333 -2.47 -10.74 -1.30
CA ASP A 333 -1.11 -11.14 -1.69
C ASP A 333 -0.08 -10.91 -0.57
N LEU A 334 -0.32 -9.95 0.33
CA LEU A 334 0.56 -9.67 1.46
C LEU A 334 0.71 -10.88 2.38
N PHE A 335 -0.33 -11.70 2.54
CA PHE A 335 -0.27 -12.90 3.38
C PHE A 335 0.78 -13.88 2.88
N MET A 336 0.97 -13.91 1.56
CA MET A 336 1.94 -14.77 0.91
C MET A 336 3.34 -14.19 0.99
N ILE A 337 3.49 -12.88 0.81
CA ILE A 337 4.76 -12.16 0.88
C ILE A 337 5.34 -12.21 2.30
N PHE A 338 4.55 -11.87 3.32
CA PHE A 338 4.98 -11.94 4.71
C PHE A 338 5.02 -13.36 5.27
N GLY A 339 4.35 -14.31 4.60
CA GLY A 339 4.24 -15.70 5.02
C GLY A 339 3.36 -15.84 6.25
N THR A 340 2.25 -15.10 6.31
CA THR A 340 1.28 -15.07 7.40
C THR A 340 -0.03 -15.78 7.04
N TYR A 341 -0.17 -16.33 5.84
CA TYR A 341 -1.35 -17.06 5.38
C TYR A 341 -1.85 -18.16 6.35
N MET A 342 -0.96 -18.73 7.17
CA MET A 342 -1.32 -19.74 8.17
C MET A 342 -2.02 -19.19 9.42
N THR A 343 -2.12 -17.86 9.59
CA THR A 343 -2.76 -17.27 10.77
C THR A 343 -4.28 -17.30 10.69
N ASP A 344 -4.84 -17.50 9.50
CA ASP A 344 -6.29 -17.61 9.31
C ASP A 344 -6.80 -19.05 9.39
N ALA A 345 -8.07 -19.17 9.76
CA ALA A 345 -8.73 -20.46 9.91
C ALA A 345 -9.14 -21.04 8.56
N GLY A 346 -8.72 -22.28 8.26
CA GLY A 346 -9.13 -23.00 7.06
C GLY A 346 -8.16 -24.10 6.67
N GLU A 347 -8.40 -24.73 5.52
CA GLU A 347 -7.48 -25.72 4.95
C GLU A 347 -6.33 -24.98 4.25
N ILE A 348 -5.11 -25.36 4.61
CA ILE A 348 -3.89 -24.84 3.98
C ILE A 348 -3.39 -25.89 2.99
N SER A 349 -3.43 -25.55 1.69
CA SER A 349 -3.03 -26.49 0.64
C SER A 349 -1.53 -26.48 0.37
N ASP A 350 -0.98 -27.57 -0.16
CA ASP A 350 0.44 -27.61 -0.60
C ASP A 350 0.75 -26.53 -1.65
N LEU A 351 -0.22 -26.23 -2.52
CA LEU A 351 -0.10 -25.17 -3.51
C LEU A 351 0.05 -23.80 -2.85
N GLU A 352 -0.71 -23.54 -1.79
CA GLU A 352 -0.65 -22.29 -1.02
C GLU A 352 0.72 -22.13 -0.35
N VAL A 353 1.18 -23.16 0.35
CA VAL A 353 2.51 -23.17 0.98
C VAL A 353 3.61 -22.92 -0.06
N ALA A 354 3.55 -23.60 -1.20
CA ALA A 354 4.50 -23.42 -2.28
C ALA A 354 4.42 -21.99 -2.87
N THR A 355 3.22 -21.43 -2.99
CA THR A 355 3.00 -20.07 -3.51
C THR A 355 3.60 -19.01 -2.59
N SER A 356 3.41 -19.12 -1.27
CA SER A 356 4.00 -18.17 -0.32
C SER A 356 5.53 -18.23 -0.35
N ARG A 357 6.11 -19.44 -0.36
CA ARG A 357 7.57 -19.60 -0.51
C ARG A 357 8.09 -18.97 -1.80
N ALA A 358 7.42 -19.22 -2.92
CA ALA A 358 7.82 -18.61 -4.18
C ALA A 358 7.74 -17.08 -4.12
N MET A 359 6.65 -16.49 -3.63
CA MET A 359 6.57 -15.02 -3.53
C MET A 359 7.68 -14.45 -2.63
N GLN A 360 7.98 -15.10 -1.50
CA GLN A 360 9.10 -14.75 -0.63
C GLN A 360 10.45 -14.81 -1.34
N ASP A 361 10.70 -15.86 -2.12
CA ASP A 361 11.95 -16.06 -2.87
C ASP A 361 12.11 -15.01 -3.98
N TYR A 362 11.03 -14.67 -4.69
CA TYR A 362 11.05 -13.67 -5.76
C TYR A 362 11.27 -12.25 -5.22
N PHE A 363 10.57 -11.89 -4.13
CA PHE A 363 10.80 -10.61 -3.45
C PHE A 363 12.22 -10.54 -2.87
N LEU A 364 12.72 -11.63 -2.28
CA LEU A 364 14.08 -11.68 -1.75
C LEU A 364 15.14 -11.55 -2.86
N ALA A 365 14.94 -12.21 -4.01
CA ALA A 365 15.83 -12.09 -5.16
C ALA A 365 15.92 -10.64 -5.64
N PHE A 366 14.78 -9.96 -5.79
CA PHE A 366 14.73 -8.54 -6.14
C PHE A 366 15.38 -7.65 -5.07
N LEU A 367 15.09 -7.93 -3.80
CA LEU A 367 15.64 -7.21 -2.67
C LEU A 367 17.17 -7.37 -2.57
N LYS A 368 17.74 -8.52 -2.95
CA LYS A 368 19.19 -8.71 -3.05
C LYS A 368 19.77 -7.93 -4.23
N ASP A 369 19.38 -8.30 -5.45
CA ASP A 369 19.92 -7.71 -6.68
C ASP A 369 18.94 -7.88 -7.87
N PRO A 370 18.23 -6.81 -8.25
CA PRO A 370 17.28 -6.80 -9.36
C PRO A 370 17.90 -7.26 -10.68
N SER A 371 19.18 -6.95 -10.94
CA SER A 371 19.83 -7.28 -12.22
C SER A 371 19.98 -8.79 -12.45
N THR A 372 19.90 -9.59 -11.39
CA THR A 372 20.05 -11.06 -11.44
C THR A 372 18.71 -11.79 -11.41
N VAL A 373 17.62 -11.09 -11.08
CA VAL A 373 16.29 -11.67 -10.81
C VAL A 373 15.78 -12.52 -11.97
N SER A 374 15.90 -12.05 -13.22
CA SER A 374 15.49 -12.84 -14.39
C SER A 374 16.29 -14.13 -14.57
N SER A 375 17.54 -14.18 -14.14
CA SER A 375 18.39 -15.38 -14.26
C SER A 375 18.25 -16.34 -13.08
N VAL A 376 18.00 -15.81 -11.87
CA VAL A 376 17.95 -16.59 -10.63
C VAL A 376 16.56 -17.19 -10.40
N VAL A 377 15.50 -16.40 -10.57
CA VAL A 377 14.11 -16.82 -10.33
C VAL A 377 13.24 -16.74 -11.58
N GLY A 378 13.77 -16.32 -12.72
CA GLY A 378 13.00 -16.30 -13.97
C GLY A 378 11.94 -15.21 -14.02
N TRP A 379 12.05 -14.14 -13.21
CA TRP A 379 11.13 -13.00 -13.26
C TRP A 379 11.61 -11.97 -14.29
N PRO A 380 10.92 -11.84 -15.44
CA PRO A 380 11.37 -10.95 -16.51
C PRO A 380 11.15 -9.48 -16.17
N VAL A 381 12.05 -8.62 -16.68
CA VAL A 381 11.78 -7.18 -16.77
C VAL A 381 10.62 -6.96 -17.73
N PHE A 382 9.62 -6.19 -17.30
CA PHE A 382 8.46 -5.88 -18.12
C PHE A 382 8.84 -5.01 -19.32
N ASN A 383 8.35 -5.40 -20.49
CA ASN A 383 8.54 -4.66 -21.74
C ASN A 383 7.26 -4.68 -22.56
N ALA A 384 6.50 -3.59 -22.52
CA ALA A 384 5.25 -3.44 -23.27
C ALA A 384 5.42 -3.54 -24.80
N SER A 385 6.64 -3.32 -25.32
CA SER A 385 6.94 -3.45 -26.76
C SER A 385 7.40 -4.86 -27.16
N ALA A 386 7.57 -5.79 -26.21
CA ALA A 386 7.89 -7.17 -26.51
C ALA A 386 6.68 -7.90 -27.11
N PRO A 387 6.89 -9.04 -27.80
CA PRO A 387 5.79 -9.84 -28.32
C PRO A 387 4.73 -10.13 -27.25
N SER A 388 3.46 -10.02 -27.64
CA SER A 388 2.30 -10.20 -26.75
C SER A 388 2.24 -9.24 -25.55
N GLY A 389 2.80 -8.03 -25.67
CA GLY A 389 2.77 -7.02 -24.59
C GLY A 389 3.78 -7.30 -23.47
N GLY A 390 4.72 -8.22 -23.69
CA GLY A 390 5.71 -8.63 -22.68
C GLY A 390 5.17 -9.67 -21.69
N LEU A 391 6.02 -10.05 -20.75
CA LEU A 391 5.72 -11.08 -19.76
C LEU A 391 5.47 -10.47 -18.38
N ILE A 392 4.50 -11.04 -17.67
CA ILE A 392 4.12 -10.71 -16.30
C ILE A 392 3.99 -12.03 -15.55
N LEU A 393 4.40 -12.08 -14.28
CA LEU A 393 4.19 -13.28 -13.46
C LEU A 393 2.76 -13.31 -12.92
N GLU A 394 2.13 -14.47 -12.91
CA GLU A 394 0.88 -14.71 -12.19
C GLU A 394 1.15 -15.72 -11.07
N PHE A 395 0.74 -15.39 -9.84
CA PHE A 395 0.92 -16.24 -8.66
C PHE A 395 -0.41 -16.84 -8.18
N GLY A 396 -0.35 -18.07 -7.67
CA GLY A 396 -1.44 -18.70 -6.90
C GLY A 396 -2.62 -19.26 -7.70
N ASN A 397 -2.67 -19.07 -9.02
CA ASN A 397 -3.75 -19.60 -9.85
C ASN A 397 -3.46 -21.02 -10.35
N ARG A 398 -3.91 -22.03 -9.58
CA ARG A 398 -3.73 -23.48 -9.83
C ARG A 398 -2.26 -23.96 -9.93
N THR A 399 -1.32 -23.04 -9.98
CA THR A 399 0.13 -23.21 -10.06
C THR A 399 0.76 -22.15 -9.17
N THR A 400 1.94 -22.46 -8.65
CA THR A 400 2.69 -21.57 -7.75
C THR A 400 2.96 -20.23 -8.41
N VAL A 401 3.54 -20.27 -9.61
CA VAL A 401 3.91 -19.12 -10.43
C VAL A 401 3.92 -19.54 -11.90
N ARG A 402 3.46 -18.67 -12.79
CA ARG A 402 3.59 -18.86 -14.25
C ARG A 402 3.76 -17.51 -14.96
N ASN A 403 4.25 -17.55 -16.19
CA ASN A 403 4.23 -16.39 -17.07
C ASN A 403 2.85 -16.24 -17.73
N ILE A 404 2.31 -15.02 -17.68
CA ILE A 404 1.20 -14.53 -18.50
C ILE A 404 1.72 -13.39 -19.39
N THR A 405 0.91 -12.97 -20.36
CA THR A 405 1.29 -11.92 -21.33
C THR A 405 0.62 -10.60 -21.00
N GLY A 406 1.26 -9.48 -21.34
CA GLY A 406 0.67 -8.15 -21.25
C GLY A 406 -0.63 -8.05 -22.05
N ASP A 407 -0.67 -8.59 -23.27
CA ASP A 407 -1.91 -8.64 -24.08
C ASP A 407 -3.04 -9.42 -23.42
N PHE A 408 -2.72 -10.40 -22.57
CA PHE A 408 -3.75 -11.14 -21.85
C PHE A 408 -4.32 -10.26 -20.74
N LEU A 409 -3.46 -9.66 -19.92
CA LEU A 409 -3.88 -8.89 -18.74
C LEU A 409 -4.43 -7.50 -19.08
N GLU A 410 -3.85 -6.82 -20.07
CA GLU A 410 -3.93 -5.37 -20.23
C GLU A 410 -4.54 -4.91 -21.54
N ALA A 411 -4.91 -5.80 -22.46
CA ALA A 411 -5.44 -5.40 -23.76
C ALA A 411 -6.67 -4.47 -23.66
N GLY A 412 -7.49 -4.64 -22.61
CA GLY A 412 -8.62 -3.75 -22.32
C GLY A 412 -8.23 -2.27 -22.12
N CYS A 413 -6.96 -1.97 -21.85
CA CYS A 413 -6.46 -0.61 -21.67
C CYS A 413 -6.29 0.19 -22.97
N TRP A 414 -6.19 -0.48 -24.11
CA TRP A 414 -6.07 0.15 -25.43
C TRP A 414 -7.10 -0.34 -26.44
N ASP A 415 -7.82 -1.42 -26.13
CA ASP A 415 -8.95 -1.92 -26.91
C ASP A 415 -10.13 -2.22 -25.98
N SER A 416 -11.09 -1.31 -25.92
CA SER A 416 -12.30 -1.44 -25.08
C SER A 416 -13.21 -2.61 -25.46
N ALA A 417 -12.96 -3.27 -26.60
CA ALA A 417 -13.69 -4.49 -26.98
C ALA A 417 -13.13 -5.75 -26.29
N VAL A 418 -11.93 -5.68 -25.70
CA VAL A 418 -11.28 -6.80 -25.02
C VAL A 418 -11.60 -6.75 -23.52
N PRO A 419 -12.28 -7.76 -22.96
CA PRO A 419 -12.52 -7.81 -21.52
C PRO A 419 -11.23 -8.16 -20.76
N PHE A 420 -11.03 -7.56 -19.59
CA PHE A 420 -9.94 -7.91 -18.68
C PHE A 420 -10.07 -9.37 -18.19
N PRO A 421 -9.00 -10.16 -18.04
CA PRO A 421 -9.08 -11.58 -17.72
C PRO A 421 -9.24 -11.84 -16.21
N ILE A 422 -10.15 -11.11 -15.58
CA ILE A 422 -10.39 -11.15 -14.13
C ILE A 422 -11.36 -12.28 -13.83
N TRP A 423 -10.88 -13.29 -13.11
CA TRP A 423 -11.62 -14.50 -12.79
C TRP A 423 -12.91 -14.17 -12.03
N GLU A 424 -14.07 -14.55 -12.59
CA GLU A 424 -15.25 -14.69 -11.77
C GLU A 424 -14.99 -15.79 -10.72
N PRO A 425 -15.30 -15.53 -9.44
CA PRO A 425 -15.25 -16.56 -8.44
C PRO A 425 -16.17 -17.71 -8.85
N ARG A 426 -15.69 -18.95 -8.72
CA ARG A 426 -16.54 -20.11 -9.01
C ARG A 426 -17.73 -20.09 -8.04
N LYS A 427 -18.94 -20.16 -8.59
CA LYS A 427 -20.18 -20.36 -7.85
C LYS A 427 -20.14 -21.63 -7.00
#